data_AF-A2F2W5-F1
#
_entry.id   AF-A2F2W5-F1
#
_cell.length_a   1.000
_cell.length_b   1.000
_cell.length_c   1.000
_cell.angle_alpha   90.00
_cell.angle_beta   90.00
_cell.angle_gamma   90.00
#
_symmetry.space_group_name_H-M   'P 1'
#
loop_
_entity.id
_entity.type
_entity.pdbx_description
1 polymer ?
#
loop_
_entity_poly.entity_id
_entity_poly.type
_entity_poly.pdbx_seq_one_letter_code
_entity_poly.pdbx_strand_id
1 'polypeptide(L)'
;MLDYSTREYNPKLTIKNSTLLFNFTHNAKYYPKFSINSEGSRLVIAIRGSASQYDLDTLVDSAELRTQYGTFPAGYYRASINTFNKIGYYLNQKYSEIYITGHSYGASVAHILNLIIHYYNHSINNVYSVGFGPVPSIDYEGSLLIKNYSATIINAHDYVSTNSINIHSDYIRSTYGTVSGLTKDQINNTFAQLLNKFDDGTKINLKPHFMSLLTEQTSDIYDKLTNKKVFRLSTVPGGKCYWIGMSNTNNITETIVDQNKQINRVPQDPHSIIDHYLINYIEHFSKYTTE
;
A
#
# COMPACT_ATOMS: atom_id res chain seq x y z
N MET A 1 -6.79 -4.45 -14.14
CA MET A 1 -5.74 -4.27 -13.10
C MET A 1 -5.97 -5.09 -11.84
N LEU A 2 -7.21 -5.16 -11.30
CA LEU A 2 -7.51 -5.98 -10.13
C LEU A 2 -7.25 -7.48 -10.39
N ASP A 3 -7.67 -8.02 -11.54
CA ASP A 3 -7.41 -9.41 -11.93
C ASP A 3 -5.92 -9.79 -11.91
N TYR A 4 -5.05 -8.87 -12.33
CA TYR A 4 -3.60 -9.05 -12.26
C TYR A 4 -3.14 -9.18 -10.81
N SER A 5 -3.60 -8.30 -9.92
CA SER A 5 -3.30 -8.41 -8.48
C SER A 5 -3.83 -9.72 -7.88
N THR A 6 -5.04 -10.15 -8.28
CA THR A 6 -5.65 -11.42 -7.86
C THR A 6 -4.84 -12.63 -8.31
N ARG A 7 -4.35 -12.63 -9.54
CA ARG A 7 -3.54 -13.74 -10.08
C ARG A 7 -2.23 -13.93 -9.33
N GLU A 8 -1.65 -12.87 -8.78
CA GLU A 8 -0.42 -13.00 -7.96
C GLU A 8 -0.63 -13.83 -6.69
N TYR A 9 -1.88 -13.92 -6.19
CA TYR A 9 -2.27 -14.82 -5.10
C TYR A 9 -2.83 -16.16 -5.60
N ASN A 10 -3.42 -16.17 -6.80
CA ASN A 10 -3.96 -17.36 -7.44
C ASN A 10 -3.40 -17.54 -8.85
N PRO A 11 -2.24 -18.20 -9.01
CA PRO A 11 -1.59 -18.39 -10.32
C PRO A 11 -2.43 -19.16 -11.34
N LYS A 12 -3.52 -19.81 -10.93
CA LYS A 12 -4.45 -20.52 -11.82
C LYS A 12 -5.43 -19.58 -12.53
N LEU A 13 -5.54 -18.32 -12.10
CA LEU A 13 -6.40 -17.33 -12.74
C LEU A 13 -5.82 -16.94 -14.10
N THR A 14 -6.56 -17.21 -15.18
CA THR A 14 -6.19 -16.77 -16.53
C THR A 14 -6.76 -15.40 -16.80
N ILE A 15 -5.92 -14.49 -17.31
CA ILE A 15 -6.33 -13.16 -17.75
C ILE A 15 -6.45 -13.20 -19.27
N LYS A 16 -7.65 -12.93 -19.79
CA LYS A 16 -7.93 -12.94 -21.23
C LYS A 16 -7.07 -11.88 -21.93
N ASN A 17 -6.68 -12.15 -23.18
CA ASN A 17 -5.91 -11.24 -24.03
C ASN A 17 -4.56 -10.78 -23.47
N SER A 18 -4.00 -11.54 -22.51
CA SER A 18 -2.71 -11.23 -21.90
C SER A 18 -1.70 -12.37 -22.08
N THR A 19 -0.44 -12.02 -22.33
CA THR A 19 0.68 -12.97 -22.43
C THR A 19 1.64 -12.73 -21.27
N LEU A 20 1.91 -13.78 -20.48
CA LEU A 20 2.93 -13.74 -19.44
C LEU A 20 4.32 -13.71 -20.08
N LEU A 21 5.07 -12.63 -19.86
CA LEU A 21 6.43 -12.44 -20.38
C LEU A 21 7.50 -12.87 -19.38
N PHE A 22 7.23 -12.67 -18.09
CA PHE A 22 8.16 -12.94 -17.01
C PHE A 22 7.41 -13.20 -15.71
N ASN A 23 7.97 -14.09 -14.89
CA ASN A 23 7.46 -14.36 -13.55
C ASN A 23 8.64 -14.48 -12.58
N PHE A 24 8.73 -13.55 -11.63
CA PHE A 24 9.71 -13.60 -10.56
C PHE A 24 9.11 -14.34 -9.36
N THR A 25 9.48 -15.61 -9.21
CA THR A 25 8.91 -16.50 -8.20
C THR A 25 9.70 -16.56 -6.90
N HIS A 26 10.92 -16.02 -6.88
CA HIS A 26 11.77 -15.95 -5.69
C HIS A 26 11.16 -14.97 -4.67
N ASN A 27 11.03 -15.40 -3.42
CA ASN A 27 10.51 -14.58 -2.34
C ASN A 27 11.47 -14.63 -1.16
N ALA A 28 11.99 -13.46 -0.81
CA ALA A 28 12.92 -13.22 0.29
C ALA A 28 12.69 -11.79 0.80
N LYS A 29 13.35 -11.43 1.92
CA LYS A 29 13.25 -10.06 2.46
C LYS A 29 13.67 -9.04 1.40
N TYR A 30 12.81 -8.07 1.11
CA TYR A 30 12.92 -7.08 0.02
C TYR A 30 12.79 -7.63 -1.41
N TYR A 31 12.35 -8.87 -1.60
CA TYR A 31 12.16 -9.48 -2.92
C TYR A 31 10.71 -9.97 -3.05
N PRO A 32 9.76 -9.07 -3.41
CA PRO A 32 8.38 -9.47 -3.67
C PRO A 32 8.30 -10.34 -4.92
N LYS A 33 7.35 -11.27 -4.94
CA LYS A 33 6.98 -11.95 -6.19
C LYS A 33 6.25 -10.96 -7.10
N PHE A 34 6.46 -11.07 -8.40
CA PHE A 34 5.73 -10.28 -9.37
C PHE A 34 5.75 -10.94 -10.76
N SER A 35 4.79 -10.57 -11.59
CA SER A 35 4.76 -10.95 -13.00
C SER A 35 4.80 -9.75 -13.94
N ILE A 36 5.27 -9.97 -15.16
CA ILE A 36 5.25 -8.99 -16.24
C ILE A 36 4.46 -9.60 -17.39
N ASN A 37 3.52 -8.83 -17.94
CA ASN A 37 2.59 -9.30 -18.94
C ASN A 37 2.48 -8.29 -20.06
N SER A 38 2.31 -8.79 -21.28
CA SER A 38 1.87 -7.97 -22.41
C SER A 38 0.35 -8.06 -22.54
N GLU A 39 -0.29 -6.94 -22.83
CA GLU A 39 -1.70 -6.84 -23.22
C GLU A 39 -1.80 -5.86 -24.39
N GLY A 40 -1.68 -6.38 -25.62
CA GLY A 40 -1.57 -5.56 -26.82
C GLY A 40 -0.31 -4.68 -26.81
N SER A 41 -0.49 -3.36 -26.82
CA SER A 41 0.61 -2.38 -26.72
C SER A 41 0.97 -2.00 -25.27
N ARG A 42 0.33 -2.61 -24.27
CA ARG A 42 0.51 -2.30 -22.85
C ARG A 42 1.42 -3.33 -22.17
N LEU A 43 2.25 -2.84 -21.25
CA LEU A 43 2.99 -3.67 -20.31
C LEU A 43 2.32 -3.61 -18.94
N VAL A 44 2.07 -4.77 -18.32
CA VAL A 44 1.48 -4.84 -16.98
C VAL A 44 2.42 -5.57 -16.03
N ILE A 45 2.85 -4.86 -14.99
CA ILE A 45 3.71 -5.34 -13.91
C ILE A 45 2.83 -5.54 -12.67
N ALA A 46 2.60 -6.78 -12.27
CA ALA A 46 1.72 -7.13 -11.16
C ALA A 46 2.56 -7.62 -9.98
N ILE A 47 2.54 -6.90 -8.88
CA ILE A 47 3.36 -7.17 -7.69
C ILE A 47 2.47 -7.82 -6.63
N ARG A 48 2.86 -9.02 -6.17
CA ARG A 48 2.15 -9.72 -5.10
C ARG A 48 2.29 -8.94 -3.80
N GLY A 49 1.20 -8.81 -3.04
CA GLY A 49 1.30 -8.40 -1.66
C GLY A 49 1.79 -9.52 -0.74
N SER A 50 1.61 -9.32 0.56
CA SER A 50 2.18 -10.21 1.58
C SER A 50 1.47 -11.56 1.63
N ALA A 51 2.26 -12.64 1.58
CA ALA A 51 1.79 -14.00 1.75
C ALA A 51 2.86 -14.93 2.38
N SER A 52 3.96 -14.39 2.90
CA SER A 52 5.00 -15.15 3.58
C SER A 52 5.66 -14.34 4.70
N GLN A 53 6.43 -15.01 5.56
CA GLN A 53 7.23 -14.35 6.59
C GLN A 53 8.24 -13.35 6.00
N TYR A 54 8.82 -13.63 4.83
CA TYR A 54 9.76 -12.70 4.20
C TYR A 54 9.12 -11.37 3.77
N ASP A 55 7.85 -11.42 3.36
CA ASP A 55 7.10 -10.19 3.07
C ASP A 55 6.86 -9.41 4.37
N LEU A 56 6.52 -10.11 5.46
CA LEU A 56 6.33 -9.48 6.77
C LEU A 56 7.63 -8.85 7.30
N ASP A 57 8.76 -9.55 7.18
CA ASP A 57 10.08 -9.03 7.55
C ASP A 57 10.43 -7.75 6.76
N THR A 58 9.91 -7.63 5.54
CA THR A 58 10.03 -6.42 4.72
C THR A 58 9.14 -5.30 5.25
N LEU A 59 7.90 -5.60 5.63
CA LEU A 59 6.94 -4.62 6.16
C LEU A 59 7.39 -4.01 7.49
N VAL A 60 8.01 -4.81 8.37
CA VAL A 60 8.47 -4.33 9.68
C VAL A 60 9.72 -3.43 9.59
N ASP A 61 10.46 -3.45 8.47
CA ASP A 61 11.55 -2.51 8.19
C ASP A 61 10.99 -1.13 7.83
N SER A 62 10.41 -0.47 8.82
CA SER A 62 9.65 0.78 8.71
C SER A 62 10.49 2.05 8.92
N ALA A 63 11.80 1.89 9.13
CA ALA A 63 12.72 3.00 9.32
C ALA A 63 12.64 3.99 8.13
N GLU A 64 12.52 5.29 8.43
CA GLU A 64 12.53 6.32 7.39
C GLU A 64 13.87 6.34 6.65
N LEU A 65 13.82 6.05 5.37
CA LEU A 65 14.95 6.16 4.45
C LEU A 65 14.76 7.37 3.55
N ARG A 66 15.69 8.32 3.64
CA ARG A 66 15.72 9.50 2.78
C ARG A 66 16.60 9.25 1.57
N THR A 67 16.09 9.57 0.39
CA THR A 67 16.76 9.37 -0.88
C THR A 67 16.54 10.58 -1.78
N GLN A 68 17.16 10.60 -2.95
CA GLN A 68 16.89 11.61 -3.97
C GLN A 68 15.48 11.55 -4.57
N TYR A 69 14.74 10.43 -4.40
CA TYR A 69 13.37 10.28 -4.90
C TYR A 69 12.30 10.69 -3.89
N GLY A 70 12.69 10.95 -2.64
CA GLY A 70 11.77 11.17 -1.52
C GLY A 70 12.13 10.35 -0.28
N THR A 71 11.22 10.36 0.68
CA THR A 71 11.29 9.63 1.95
C THR A 71 10.34 8.44 1.92
N PHE A 72 10.84 7.26 2.33
CA PHE A 72 10.10 6.00 2.27
C PHE A 72 10.38 5.17 3.52
N PRO A 73 9.49 4.25 3.93
CA PRO A 73 9.89 3.20 4.85
C PRO A 73 10.84 2.24 4.12
N ALA A 74 11.98 1.94 4.75
CA ALA A 74 13.14 1.31 4.11
C ALA A 74 12.82 -0.01 3.40
N GLY A 75 11.96 -0.85 4.00
CA GLY A 75 11.58 -2.13 3.43
C GLY A 75 10.86 -2.02 2.10
N TYR A 76 9.87 -1.13 1.99
CA TYR A 76 9.13 -0.90 0.75
C TYR A 76 10.04 -0.31 -0.33
N TYR A 77 10.90 0.63 0.01
CA TYR A 77 11.84 1.21 -0.95
C TYR A 77 12.83 0.17 -1.49
N ARG A 78 13.42 -0.65 -0.62
CA ARG A 78 14.33 -1.73 -1.03
C ARG A 78 13.63 -2.74 -1.93
N ALA A 79 12.39 -3.09 -1.61
CA ALA A 79 11.55 -3.94 -2.46
C ALA A 79 11.34 -3.32 -3.85
N SER A 80 10.99 -2.03 -3.93
CA SER A 80 10.80 -1.33 -5.20
C SER A 80 12.08 -1.24 -6.03
N ILE A 81 13.24 -1.00 -5.41
CA ILE A 81 14.54 -1.00 -6.12
C ILE A 81 14.88 -2.38 -6.67
N ASN A 82 14.64 -3.45 -5.88
CA ASN A 82 14.88 -4.81 -6.34
C ASN A 82 13.95 -5.17 -7.50
N THR A 83 12.68 -4.77 -7.47
CA THR A 83 11.77 -4.93 -8.61
C THR A 83 12.26 -4.12 -9.82
N PHE A 84 12.62 -2.84 -9.64
CA PHE A 84 13.13 -1.98 -10.70
C PHE A 84 14.31 -2.61 -11.45
N ASN A 85 15.29 -3.14 -10.71
CA ASN A 85 16.47 -3.80 -11.27
C ASN A 85 16.14 -5.05 -12.09
N LYS A 86 15.00 -5.70 -11.86
CA LYS A 86 14.57 -6.89 -12.61
C LYS A 86 13.71 -6.57 -13.82
N ILE A 87 13.05 -5.40 -13.85
CA ILE A 87 12.16 -5.02 -14.95
C ILE A 87 12.83 -4.17 -16.03
N GLY A 88 14.05 -3.69 -15.81
CA GLY A 88 14.72 -2.72 -16.69
C GLY A 88 14.76 -3.11 -18.17
N TYR A 89 14.96 -4.40 -18.50
CA TYR A 89 14.90 -4.89 -19.88
C TYR A 89 13.53 -4.63 -20.54
N TYR A 90 12.44 -4.80 -19.79
CA TYR A 90 11.07 -4.64 -20.29
C TYR A 90 10.66 -3.17 -20.40
N LEU A 91 11.17 -2.31 -19.51
CA LEU A 91 10.94 -0.86 -19.56
C LEU A 91 11.52 -0.22 -20.83
N ASN A 92 12.58 -0.79 -21.40
CA ASN A 92 13.22 -0.29 -22.62
C ASN A 92 12.57 -0.79 -23.92
N GLN A 93 11.52 -1.62 -23.84
CA GLN A 93 10.80 -2.10 -25.00
C GLN A 93 9.75 -1.09 -25.48
N LYS A 94 9.30 -1.22 -26.73
CA LYS A 94 8.32 -0.30 -27.34
C LYS A 94 6.89 -0.62 -26.91
N TYR A 95 6.56 -0.36 -25.64
CA TYR A 95 5.19 -0.35 -25.14
C TYR A 95 4.65 1.09 -25.12
N SER A 96 3.36 1.26 -25.44
CA SER A 96 2.72 2.58 -25.42
C SER A 96 2.42 3.06 -24.01
N GLU A 97 2.10 2.12 -23.11
CA GLU A 97 1.72 2.35 -21.72
C GLU A 97 2.29 1.25 -20.83
N ILE A 98 2.64 1.62 -19.60
CA ILE A 98 3.11 0.69 -18.57
C ILE A 98 2.20 0.86 -17.35
N TYR A 99 1.58 -0.23 -16.91
CA TYR A 99 0.77 -0.28 -15.70
C TYR A 99 1.47 -1.11 -14.64
N ILE A 100 1.58 -0.56 -13.44
CA ILE A 100 2.13 -1.24 -12.26
C ILE A 100 1.01 -1.41 -11.27
N THR A 101 0.71 -2.63 -10.86
CA THR A 101 -0.45 -2.92 -10.01
C THR A 101 -0.06 -3.84 -8.88
N GLY A 102 -0.81 -3.76 -7.79
CA GLY A 102 -0.65 -4.65 -6.66
C GLY A 102 -1.71 -4.42 -5.59
N HIS A 103 -1.78 -5.35 -4.64
CA HIS A 103 -2.62 -5.25 -3.46
C HIS A 103 -1.74 -5.22 -2.20
N SER A 104 -2.18 -4.52 -1.16
CA SER A 104 -1.51 -4.45 0.13
C SER A 104 -0.05 -3.98 -0.01
N TYR A 105 0.91 -4.74 0.52
CA TYR A 105 2.34 -4.59 0.29
C TYR A 105 2.72 -4.33 -1.18
N GLY A 106 2.14 -5.09 -2.12
CA GLY A 106 2.43 -4.95 -3.55
C GLY A 106 1.96 -3.62 -4.12
N ALA A 107 0.87 -3.06 -3.58
CA ALA A 107 0.36 -1.74 -3.95
C ALA A 107 1.32 -0.61 -3.53
N SER A 108 1.85 -0.68 -2.31
CA SER A 108 2.87 0.27 -1.83
C SER A 108 4.14 0.20 -2.68
N VAL A 109 4.62 -1.01 -2.98
CA VAL A 109 5.79 -1.21 -3.87
C VAL A 109 5.52 -0.65 -5.27
N ALA A 110 4.31 -0.83 -5.81
CA ALA A 110 3.91 -0.33 -7.12
C ALA A 110 3.95 1.20 -7.22
N HIS A 111 3.47 1.92 -6.19
CA HIS A 111 3.51 3.39 -6.17
C HIS A 111 4.93 3.93 -6.06
N ILE A 112 5.76 3.35 -5.18
CA ILE A 112 7.18 3.76 -5.06
C ILE A 112 7.92 3.46 -6.37
N LEU A 113 7.66 2.30 -6.99
CA LEU A 113 8.27 1.93 -8.26
C LEU A 113 7.89 2.91 -9.39
N ASN A 114 6.62 3.35 -9.44
CA ASN A 114 6.18 4.38 -10.38
C ASN A 114 6.99 5.68 -10.21
N LEU A 115 7.12 6.15 -8.97
CA LEU A 115 7.90 7.36 -8.65
C LEU A 115 9.38 7.21 -9.05
N ILE A 116 10.00 6.06 -8.76
CA ILE A 116 11.38 5.76 -9.16
C ILE A 116 11.54 5.80 -10.69
N ILE A 117 10.61 5.19 -11.45
CA ILE A 117 10.68 5.18 -12.92
C ILE A 117 10.57 6.60 -13.49
N HIS A 118 9.61 7.41 -13.00
CA HIS A 118 9.45 8.80 -13.44
C HIS A 118 10.67 9.66 -13.15
N TYR A 119 11.40 9.38 -12.05
CA TYR A 119 12.65 10.07 -11.74
C TYR A 119 13.79 9.63 -12.67
N TYR A 120 13.94 8.33 -12.93
CA TYR A 120 15.06 7.79 -13.70
C TYR A 120 14.93 7.96 -15.21
N ASN A 121 13.71 7.98 -15.72
CA ASN A 121 13.48 7.98 -17.14
C ASN A 121 12.32 8.88 -17.53
N HIS A 122 12.61 10.18 -17.59
CA HIS A 122 11.67 11.21 -18.07
C HIS A 122 11.22 11.00 -19.52
N SER A 123 11.80 10.06 -20.28
CA SER A 123 11.30 9.74 -21.63
C SER A 123 10.10 8.78 -21.62
N ILE A 124 9.87 8.06 -20.51
CA ILE A 124 8.71 7.17 -20.37
C ILE A 124 7.56 7.96 -19.71
N ASN A 125 6.77 8.63 -20.54
CA ASN A 125 5.70 9.52 -20.04
C ASN A 125 4.41 8.80 -19.64
N ASN A 126 4.27 7.52 -19.98
CA ASN A 126 3.04 6.74 -19.83
C ASN A 126 3.19 5.57 -18.85
N VAL A 127 3.79 5.83 -17.69
CA VAL A 127 3.85 4.87 -16.58
C VAL A 127 2.81 5.24 -15.54
N TYR A 128 1.95 4.27 -15.24
CA TYR A 128 0.85 4.40 -14.31
C TYR A 128 0.96 3.35 -13.21
N SER A 129 0.47 3.66 -12.01
CA SER A 129 0.27 2.66 -10.97
C SER A 129 -1.15 2.64 -10.42
N VAL A 130 -1.66 1.44 -10.13
CA VAL A 130 -2.97 1.23 -9.50
C VAL A 130 -2.77 0.34 -8.28
N GLY A 131 -2.94 0.91 -7.10
CA GLY A 131 -2.75 0.21 -5.82
C GLY A 131 -4.08 -0.09 -5.14
N PHE A 132 -4.27 -1.32 -4.66
CA PHE A 132 -5.43 -1.72 -3.86
C PHE A 132 -5.01 -1.88 -2.40
N GLY A 133 -5.55 -1.06 -1.49
CA GLY A 133 -5.18 -1.06 -0.07
C GLY A 133 -3.69 -0.82 0.26
N PRO A 134 -2.97 0.11 -0.41
CA PRO A 134 -1.57 0.40 -0.09
C PRO A 134 -1.42 1.03 1.29
N VAL A 135 -0.36 0.67 2.01
CA VAL A 135 0.13 1.44 3.16
C VAL A 135 0.66 2.81 2.68
N PRO A 136 0.42 3.92 3.41
CA PRO A 136 1.10 5.20 3.17
C PRO A 136 2.62 5.01 3.23
N SER A 137 3.26 5.08 2.06
CA SER A 137 4.64 4.60 1.89
C SER A 137 5.53 5.56 1.10
N ILE A 138 5.02 6.74 0.78
CA ILE A 138 5.72 7.84 0.09
C ILE A 138 5.49 9.09 0.94
N ASP A 139 6.43 10.02 0.97
CA ASP A 139 6.18 11.35 1.55
C ASP A 139 5.22 12.20 0.72
N TYR A 140 4.79 13.32 1.29
CA TYR A 140 3.82 14.21 0.65
C TYR A 140 4.34 14.72 -0.71
N GLU A 141 5.59 15.15 -0.78
CA GLU A 141 6.20 15.67 -2.02
C GLU A 141 6.24 14.59 -3.12
N GLY A 142 6.70 13.38 -2.79
CA GLY A 142 6.68 12.27 -3.75
C GLY A 142 5.26 11.90 -4.19
N SER A 143 4.27 12.00 -3.30
CA SER A 143 2.86 11.75 -3.64
C SER A 143 2.30 12.76 -4.64
N LEU A 144 2.73 14.03 -4.57
CA LEU A 144 2.33 15.07 -5.52
C LEU A 144 2.88 14.80 -6.91
N LEU A 145 4.13 14.32 -7.02
CA LEU A 145 4.79 14.04 -8.31
C LEU A 145 4.06 12.96 -9.11
N ILE A 146 3.54 11.93 -8.44
CA ILE A 146 2.82 10.82 -9.09
C ILE A 146 1.29 10.98 -9.06
N LYS A 147 0.76 12.11 -8.58
CA LYS A 147 -0.69 12.28 -8.36
C LYS A 147 -1.55 12.01 -9.60
N ASN A 148 -1.05 12.37 -10.78
CA ASN A 148 -1.74 12.16 -12.06
C ASN A 148 -1.39 10.82 -12.73
N TYR A 149 -0.45 10.07 -12.17
CA TYR A 149 0.05 8.81 -12.69
C TYR A 149 -0.24 7.62 -11.76
N SER A 150 -0.88 7.87 -10.62
CA SER A 150 -1.15 6.86 -9.61
C SER A 150 -2.60 6.94 -9.16
N ALA A 151 -3.24 5.79 -9.03
CA ALA A 151 -4.55 5.63 -8.39
C ALA A 151 -4.43 4.69 -7.20
N THR A 152 -4.95 5.11 -6.06
CA THR A 152 -5.12 4.26 -4.87
C THR A 152 -6.61 3.94 -4.73
N ILE A 153 -6.93 2.67 -4.58
CA ILE A 153 -8.27 2.18 -4.26
C ILE A 153 -8.27 1.71 -2.81
N ILE A 154 -9.17 2.25 -1.99
CA ILE A 154 -9.36 1.87 -0.59
C ILE A 154 -10.76 1.27 -0.45
N ASN A 155 -10.84 0.10 0.16
CA ASN A 155 -12.10 -0.59 0.38
C ASN A 155 -12.67 -0.32 1.77
N ALA A 156 -13.90 0.18 1.84
CA ALA A 156 -14.68 0.31 3.08
C ALA A 156 -13.83 0.80 4.27
N HIS A 157 -13.69 0.05 5.35
CA HIS A 157 -12.94 0.48 6.52
C HIS A 157 -11.49 -0.05 6.57
N ASP A 158 -10.90 -0.42 5.43
CA ASP A 158 -9.55 -1.00 5.35
C ASP A 158 -8.51 -0.20 6.16
N TYR A 159 -8.05 -0.82 7.25
CA TYR A 159 -7.08 -0.26 8.19
C TYR A 159 -5.70 -0.02 7.57
N VAL A 160 -5.29 -0.84 6.60
CA VAL A 160 -3.92 -0.84 6.05
C VAL A 160 -3.58 0.49 5.39
N SER A 161 -4.56 1.10 4.72
CA SER A 161 -4.38 2.40 4.05
C SER A 161 -4.23 3.58 5.01
N THR A 162 -4.42 3.34 6.32
CA THR A 162 -4.29 4.34 7.40
C THR A 162 -3.13 4.02 8.34
N ASN A 163 -2.40 2.93 8.09
CA ASN A 163 -1.32 2.47 8.95
C ASN A 163 -0.06 3.32 8.74
N SER A 164 0.02 4.46 9.44
CA SER A 164 1.18 5.35 9.42
C SER A 164 1.52 5.86 10.82
N ILE A 165 2.80 6.15 11.06
CA ILE A 165 3.29 6.72 12.33
C ILE A 165 2.54 8.01 12.67
N ASN A 166 2.25 8.86 11.69
CA ASN A 166 1.54 10.13 11.90
C ASN A 166 0.08 9.89 12.35
N ILE A 167 -0.68 9.05 11.64
CA ILE A 167 -2.07 8.71 12.00
C ILE A 167 -2.13 8.05 13.38
N HIS A 168 -1.22 7.13 13.66
CA HIS A 168 -1.15 6.45 14.96
C HIS A 168 -0.77 7.40 16.09
N SER A 169 0.16 8.33 15.87
CA SER A 169 0.50 9.36 16.85
C SER A 169 -0.70 10.25 17.17
N ASP A 170 -1.46 10.65 16.16
CA ASP A 170 -2.66 11.48 16.38
C ASP A 170 -3.77 10.71 17.10
N TYR A 171 -3.94 9.41 16.80
CA TYR A 171 -4.85 8.53 17.53
C TYR A 171 -4.46 8.41 19.02
N ILE A 172 -3.18 8.16 19.32
CA ILE A 172 -2.69 8.11 20.71
C ILE A 172 -2.90 9.45 21.41
N ARG A 173 -2.57 10.57 20.76
CA ARG A 173 -2.78 11.92 21.34
C ARG A 173 -4.25 12.16 21.66
N SER A 174 -5.17 11.76 20.78
CA SER A 174 -6.61 11.88 21.01
C SER A 174 -7.11 11.00 22.17
N THR A 175 -6.46 9.87 22.42
CA THR A 175 -6.83 8.91 23.47
C THR A 175 -6.39 9.39 24.87
N TYR A 176 -5.18 9.93 24.98
CA TYR A 176 -4.58 10.29 26.29
C TYR A 176 -4.63 11.78 26.62
N GLY A 177 -4.85 12.66 25.62
CA GLY A 177 -4.83 14.11 25.77
C GLY A 177 -3.43 14.69 25.97
N THR A 178 -2.70 14.26 27.01
CA THR A 178 -1.32 14.66 27.30
C THR A 178 -0.34 13.52 27.08
N VAL A 179 0.83 13.82 26.53
CA VAL A 179 1.90 12.83 26.29
C VAL A 179 2.85 12.68 27.49
N SER A 180 2.70 13.53 28.52
CA SER A 180 3.55 13.50 29.72
C SER A 180 3.25 12.25 30.53
N GLY A 181 4.28 11.45 30.81
CA GLY A 181 4.15 10.20 31.57
C GLY A 181 3.63 9.01 30.76
N LEU A 182 3.35 9.19 29.46
CA LEU A 182 3.00 8.07 28.58
C LEU A 182 4.22 7.14 28.41
N THR A 183 4.01 5.83 28.51
CA THR A 183 5.05 4.82 28.29
C THR A 183 4.85 4.10 26.95
N LYS A 184 5.91 3.47 26.43
CA LYS A 184 5.82 2.60 25.24
C LYS A 184 4.84 1.43 25.45
N ASP A 185 4.77 0.89 26.66
CA ASP A 185 3.83 -0.18 27.01
C ASP A 185 2.38 0.28 26.96
N GLN A 186 2.09 1.51 27.41
CA GLN A 186 0.75 2.09 27.27
C GLN A 186 0.34 2.26 25.81
N ILE A 187 1.27 2.69 24.95
CA ILE A 187 1.05 2.77 23.50
C ILE A 187 0.75 1.38 22.92
N ASN A 188 1.59 0.39 23.22
CA ASN A 188 1.39 -1.00 22.79
C ASN A 188 0.04 -1.57 23.26
N ASN A 189 -0.33 -1.32 24.52
CA ASN A 189 -1.62 -1.75 25.07
C ASN A 189 -2.80 -1.10 24.36
N THR A 190 -2.70 0.19 24.00
CA THR A 190 -3.74 0.87 23.21
C THR A 190 -3.87 0.27 21.82
N PHE A 191 -2.78 -0.10 21.16
CA PHE A 191 -2.83 -0.81 19.88
C PHE A 191 -3.40 -2.21 20.00
N ALA A 192 -3.03 -2.96 21.05
CA ALA A 192 -3.62 -4.27 21.32
C ALA A 192 -5.15 -4.16 21.52
N GLN A 193 -5.61 -3.18 22.29
CA GLN A 193 -7.04 -2.90 22.47
C GLN A 193 -7.75 -2.53 21.16
N LEU A 194 -7.11 -1.72 20.32
CA LEU A 194 -7.63 -1.38 18.99
C LEU A 194 -7.79 -2.63 18.12
N LEU A 195 -6.73 -3.44 17.98
CA LEU A 195 -6.74 -4.64 17.15
C LEU A 195 -7.72 -5.70 17.67
N ASN A 196 -7.96 -5.75 18.98
CA ASN A 196 -8.96 -6.63 19.58
C ASN A 196 -10.41 -6.25 19.22
N LYS A 197 -10.67 -5.01 18.78
CA LYS A 197 -11.99 -4.60 18.25
C LYS A 197 -12.22 -5.12 16.83
N PHE A 198 -11.16 -5.38 16.08
CA PHE A 198 -11.27 -5.84 14.71
C PHE A 198 -11.66 -7.32 14.68
N ASP A 199 -12.57 -7.69 13.79
CA ASP A 199 -12.83 -9.08 13.42
C ASP A 199 -11.68 -9.57 12.54
N ASP A 200 -11.19 -10.79 12.79
CA ASP A 200 -10.13 -11.40 12.01
C ASP A 200 -10.65 -12.26 10.85
N GLY A 201 -11.95 -12.56 10.81
CA GLY A 201 -12.57 -13.25 9.68
C GLY A 201 -11.84 -14.54 9.30
N THR A 202 -11.63 -15.45 10.26
CA THR A 202 -11.38 -16.91 10.15
C THR A 202 -10.35 -17.51 9.16
N LYS A 203 -9.71 -16.79 8.23
CA LYS A 203 -8.85 -17.42 7.20
C LYS A 203 -7.35 -17.13 7.32
N ILE A 204 -6.94 -15.95 7.78
CA ILE A 204 -5.54 -15.62 8.10
C ILE A 204 -5.56 -14.70 9.32
N ASN A 205 -4.96 -15.10 10.45
CA ASN A 205 -4.90 -14.21 11.60
C ASN A 205 -3.86 -13.10 11.35
N LEU A 206 -4.30 -11.98 10.76
CA LEU A 206 -3.45 -10.82 10.49
C LEU A 206 -3.14 -9.99 11.75
N LYS A 207 -3.89 -10.17 12.84
CA LYS A 207 -3.74 -9.38 14.08
C LYS A 207 -2.33 -9.48 14.68
N PRO A 208 -1.73 -10.67 14.87
CA PRO A 208 -0.34 -10.78 15.34
C PRO A 208 0.65 -10.02 14.47
N HIS A 209 0.44 -10.00 13.15
CA HIS A 209 1.32 -9.29 12.22
C HIS A 209 1.18 -7.78 12.33
N PHE A 210 -0.06 -7.26 12.40
CA PHE A 210 -0.28 -5.85 12.69
C PHE A 210 0.27 -5.46 14.06
N MET A 211 0.13 -6.31 15.07
CA MET A 211 0.68 -6.05 16.40
C MET A 211 2.21 -6.00 16.38
N SER A 212 2.86 -6.90 15.64
CA SER A 212 4.32 -6.87 15.45
C SER A 212 4.76 -5.58 14.75
N LEU A 213 4.09 -5.19 13.66
CA LEU A 213 4.37 -3.94 12.96
C LEU A 213 4.20 -2.72 13.87
N LEU A 214 3.11 -2.65 14.63
CA LEU A 214 2.83 -1.56 15.56
C LEU A 214 3.87 -1.51 16.69
N THR A 215 4.27 -2.66 17.22
CA THR A 215 5.29 -2.75 18.27
C THR A 215 6.63 -2.22 17.79
N GLU A 216 7.05 -2.56 16.57
CA GLU A 216 8.27 -2.02 15.96
C GLU A 216 8.18 -0.50 15.76
N GLN A 217 7.01 0.01 15.37
CA GLN A 217 6.77 1.44 15.19
C GLN A 217 6.62 2.22 16.52
N THR A 218 6.38 1.55 17.66
CA THR A 218 6.08 2.23 18.93
C THR A 218 7.16 3.20 19.37
N SER A 219 8.43 2.90 19.12
CA SER A 219 9.53 3.84 19.43
C SER A 219 9.43 5.11 18.59
N ASP A 220 9.18 4.97 17.29
CA ASP A 220 9.04 6.10 16.38
C ASP A 220 7.79 6.94 16.67
N ILE A 221 6.67 6.28 17.00
CA ILE A 221 5.43 6.94 17.46
C ILE A 221 5.69 7.72 18.75
N TYR A 222 6.39 7.13 19.71
CA TYR A 222 6.76 7.81 20.96
C TYR A 222 7.65 9.05 20.71
N ASP A 223 8.64 8.93 19.83
CA ASP A 223 9.51 10.04 19.48
C ASP A 223 8.76 11.16 18.74
N LYS A 224 7.77 10.82 17.90
CA LYS A 224 6.86 11.81 17.29
C LYS A 224 6.01 12.51 18.35
N LEU A 225 5.41 11.76 19.27
CA LEU A 225 4.54 12.30 20.33
C LEU A 225 5.29 13.25 21.25
N THR A 226 6.57 12.98 21.51
CA THR A 226 7.45 13.77 22.38
C THR A 226 8.26 14.84 21.64
N ASN A 227 7.97 15.08 20.35
CA ASN A 227 8.68 16.03 19.48
C ASN A 227 10.20 15.79 19.38
N LYS A 228 10.67 14.57 19.64
CA LYS A 228 12.09 14.19 19.48
C LYS A 228 12.46 13.97 18.02
N LYS A 229 11.50 13.60 17.18
CA LYS A 229 11.70 13.30 15.76
C LYS A 229 10.52 13.81 14.92
N VAL A 230 10.84 14.47 13.80
CA VAL A 230 9.87 14.88 12.79
C VAL A 230 9.88 13.85 11.67
N PHE A 231 8.76 13.15 11.53
CA PHE A 231 8.52 12.19 10.45
C PHE A 231 7.96 12.89 9.22
N ARG A 232 8.49 12.53 8.05
CA ARG A 232 8.13 13.11 6.74
C ARG A 232 7.21 12.20 5.92
N LEU A 233 7.11 10.92 6.29
CA LEU A 233 6.19 10.00 5.63
C LEU A 233 4.77 10.57 5.61
N SER A 234 4.11 10.45 4.46
CA SER A 234 2.75 10.94 4.28
C SER A 234 1.80 10.20 5.22
N THR A 235 0.76 10.90 5.65
CA THR A 235 -0.40 10.27 6.30
C THR A 235 -1.27 9.51 5.30
N VAL A 236 -1.07 9.73 4.00
CA VAL A 236 -1.98 9.28 2.95
C VAL A 236 -1.26 8.48 1.86
N PRO A 237 -1.91 7.46 1.28
CA PRO A 237 -1.35 6.72 0.15
C PRO A 237 -1.09 7.61 -1.08
N GLY A 238 -0.13 7.21 -1.92
CA GLY A 238 0.22 7.96 -3.13
C GLY A 238 -0.88 7.96 -4.20
N GLY A 239 -0.88 8.99 -5.04
CA GLY A 239 -1.81 9.08 -6.18
C GLY A 239 -3.17 9.67 -5.82
N LYS A 240 -4.13 9.55 -6.75
CA LYS A 240 -5.53 9.90 -6.57
C LYS A 240 -6.26 8.77 -5.81
N CYS A 241 -6.92 9.07 -4.70
CA CYS A 241 -7.64 8.07 -3.92
C CYS A 241 -9.11 7.92 -4.34
N TYR A 242 -9.55 6.68 -4.41
CA TYR A 242 -10.92 6.23 -4.63
C TYR A 242 -11.33 5.38 -3.44
N TRP A 243 -12.43 5.75 -2.78
CA TRP A 243 -12.93 5.07 -1.60
C TRP A 243 -14.20 4.28 -1.92
N ILE A 244 -14.03 3.01 -2.25
CA ILE A 244 -15.11 2.10 -2.63
C ILE A 244 -15.75 1.45 -1.40
N GLY A 245 -16.96 0.90 -1.55
CA GLY A 245 -17.65 0.18 -0.46
C GLY A 245 -18.28 1.08 0.62
N MET A 246 -18.04 2.39 0.57
CA MET A 246 -18.66 3.37 1.48
C MET A 246 -19.91 4.05 0.92
N SER A 247 -20.08 4.03 -0.40
CA SER A 247 -21.15 4.72 -1.11
C SER A 247 -22.01 3.74 -1.91
N ASN A 248 -23.27 4.12 -2.14
CA ASN A 248 -24.22 3.36 -2.96
C ASN A 248 -24.14 3.71 -4.46
N THR A 249 -23.08 4.38 -4.90
CA THR A 249 -22.90 4.73 -6.32
C THR A 249 -22.24 3.59 -7.09
N ASN A 250 -22.62 3.45 -8.36
CA ASN A 250 -21.97 2.57 -9.34
C ASN A 250 -20.96 3.33 -10.23
N ASN A 251 -20.75 4.63 -9.96
CA ASN A 251 -19.78 5.45 -10.69
C ASN A 251 -18.50 5.62 -9.85
N ILE A 252 -17.39 5.03 -10.30
CA ILE A 252 -16.12 5.09 -9.56
C ILE A 252 -15.62 6.53 -9.39
N THR A 253 -15.94 7.45 -10.30
CA THR A 253 -15.50 8.85 -10.18
C THR A 253 -16.17 9.59 -9.02
N GLU A 254 -17.35 9.16 -8.59
CA GLU A 254 -18.04 9.68 -7.41
C GLU A 254 -17.45 9.17 -6.09
N THR A 255 -16.52 8.21 -6.16
CA THR A 255 -15.79 7.67 -4.99
C THR A 255 -14.47 8.39 -4.72
N ILE A 256 -14.12 9.43 -5.50
CA ILE A 256 -12.88 10.19 -5.28
C ILE A 256 -12.96 10.92 -3.94
N VAL A 257 -11.88 10.85 -3.14
CA VAL A 257 -11.84 11.43 -1.79
C VAL A 257 -10.65 12.34 -1.55
N ASP A 258 -10.85 13.33 -0.68
CA ASP A 258 -9.78 14.17 -0.14
C ASP A 258 -9.09 13.41 1.01
N GLN A 259 -7.93 12.85 0.71
CA GLN A 259 -7.22 11.94 1.62
C GLN A 259 -6.92 12.59 2.98
N ASN A 260 -6.61 13.90 3.00
CA ASN A 260 -6.28 14.62 4.22
C ASN A 260 -7.49 14.81 5.15
N LYS A 261 -8.70 14.77 4.60
CA LYS A 261 -9.94 14.94 5.37
C LYS A 261 -10.60 13.61 5.72
N GLN A 262 -10.50 12.63 4.82
CA GLN A 262 -11.33 11.43 4.85
C GLN A 262 -10.57 10.18 5.31
N ILE A 263 -9.29 10.07 4.95
CA ILE A 263 -8.46 8.86 5.18
C ILE A 263 -7.47 9.05 6.34
N ASN A 264 -7.20 10.30 6.74
CA ASN A 264 -6.23 10.64 7.79
C ASN A 264 -6.74 10.35 9.23
N ARG A 265 -7.20 9.12 9.50
CA ARG A 265 -7.66 8.65 10.82
C ARG A 265 -7.62 7.13 10.92
N VAL A 266 -7.39 6.62 12.12
CA VAL A 266 -7.51 5.19 12.41
C VAL A 266 -8.99 4.77 12.35
N PRO A 267 -9.40 3.84 11.47
CA PRO A 267 -10.76 3.32 11.48
C PRO A 267 -11.05 2.56 12.78
N GLN A 268 -12.29 2.65 13.24
CA GLN A 268 -12.76 1.98 14.45
C GLN A 268 -13.78 0.87 14.13
N ASP A 269 -14.03 0.61 12.85
CA ASP A 269 -15.00 -0.41 12.43
C ASP A 269 -14.44 -1.82 12.69
N PRO A 270 -15.22 -2.76 13.25
CA PRO A 270 -14.77 -4.13 13.45
C PRO A 270 -14.29 -4.80 12.17
N HIS A 271 -14.82 -4.46 11.00
CA HIS A 271 -14.45 -5.10 9.73
C HIS A 271 -13.15 -4.55 9.13
N SER A 272 -12.45 -3.62 9.80
CA SER A 272 -11.29 -2.93 9.21
C SER A 272 -10.16 -3.84 8.73
N ILE A 273 -9.97 -5.03 9.34
CA ILE A 273 -9.02 -6.04 8.84
C ILE A 273 -9.64 -6.86 7.71
N ILE A 274 -10.91 -7.23 7.82
CA ILE A 274 -11.62 -8.03 6.82
C ILE A 274 -11.71 -7.25 5.50
N ASP A 275 -12.04 -5.97 5.55
CA ASP A 275 -12.14 -5.09 4.38
C ASP A 275 -10.83 -4.99 3.59
N HIS A 276 -9.69 -5.31 4.21
CA HIS A 276 -8.41 -5.37 3.53
C HIS A 276 -8.27 -6.59 2.59
N TYR A 277 -9.02 -7.67 2.80
CA TYR A 277 -8.89 -8.86 1.99
C TYR A 277 -9.25 -8.59 0.53
N LEU A 278 -8.41 -9.10 -0.38
CA LEU A 278 -8.56 -8.89 -1.82
C LEU A 278 -9.93 -9.32 -2.37
N ILE A 279 -10.58 -10.30 -1.76
CA ILE A 279 -11.93 -10.72 -2.17
C ILE A 279 -12.97 -9.60 -1.99
N ASN A 280 -12.85 -8.79 -0.94
CA ASN A 280 -13.78 -7.70 -0.67
C ASN A 280 -13.54 -6.52 -1.64
N TYR A 281 -12.28 -6.34 -2.05
CA TYR A 281 -11.97 -5.46 -3.19
C TYR A 281 -12.65 -5.96 -4.46
N ILE A 282 -12.58 -7.25 -4.80
CA ILE A 282 -13.25 -7.81 -5.99
C ILE A 282 -14.77 -7.61 -5.92
N GLU A 283 -15.38 -7.92 -4.78
CA GLU A 283 -16.81 -7.79 -4.56
C GLU A 283 -17.28 -6.35 -4.75
N HIS A 284 -16.65 -5.39 -4.05
CA HIS A 284 -17.05 -3.99 -4.14
C HIS A 284 -16.67 -3.36 -5.48
N PHE A 285 -15.55 -3.75 -6.08
CA PHE A 285 -15.13 -3.21 -7.38
C PHE A 285 -16.05 -3.67 -8.52
N SER A 286 -16.67 -4.86 -8.40
CA SER A 286 -17.58 -5.42 -9.42
C SER A 286 -18.79 -4.53 -9.72
N LYS A 287 -19.18 -3.67 -8.78
CA LYS A 287 -20.27 -2.69 -8.94
C LYS A 287 -19.96 -1.59 -9.94
N TYR A 288 -18.68 -1.36 -10.24
CA TYR A 288 -18.20 -0.30 -11.13
C TYR A 288 -17.79 -0.81 -12.52
N THR A 289 -17.84 -2.12 -12.73
CA THR A 289 -17.37 -2.77 -13.97
C THR A 289 -18.50 -3.20 -14.91
N THR A 290 -19.74 -2.75 -14.65
CA THR A 290 -20.89 -3.02 -15.50
C THR A 290 -21.07 -1.94 -16.56
N GLU A 291 -20.20 -1.93 -17.56
CA GLU A 291 -20.45 -1.40 -18.93
C GLU A 291 -19.68 -2.25 -19.96
#